data_AF-A0A7K0KUP4-F1
#
_entry.id   AF-A0A7K0KUP4-F1
#
_cell.length_a   1.000
_cell.length_b   1.000
_cell.length_c   1.000
_cell.angle_alpha   90.00
_cell.angle_beta   90.00
_cell.angle_gamma   90.00
#
_symmetry.space_group_name_H-M   'P 1'
#
loop_
_entity.id
_entity.type
_entity.pdbx_description
1 polymer ?
#
loop_
_entity_poly.entity_id
_entity_poly.type
_entity_poly.pdbx_seq_one_letter_code
_entity_poly.pdbx_strand_id
1 'polypeptide(L)'
;MSAFLALFSSLLWGSSDYAGGQLTKRYSPIAVTSATQAISLIFGLLIALFISPFHGEAFGLNGYLFNGAIAGIAGYIGIVCLYSGLATGRMGVVSPISALGATLPVAV
;
A
#
# COMPACT_ATOMS: atom_id res chain seq x y z
N MET A 1 8.35 14.05 -18.69
CA MET A 1 7.35 14.26 -17.63
C MET A 1 7.19 13.01 -16.76
N SER A 2 6.81 11.85 -17.31
CA SER A 2 6.63 10.59 -16.56
C SER A 2 7.84 10.16 -15.70
N ALA A 3 9.07 10.31 -16.20
CA ALA A 3 10.28 9.96 -15.44
C ALA A 3 10.44 10.74 -14.13
N PHE A 4 10.06 12.02 -14.11
CA PHE A 4 10.09 12.83 -12.88
C PHE A 4 9.07 12.35 -11.86
N LEU A 5 7.83 12.06 -12.29
CA LEU A 5 6.82 11.49 -11.40
C LEU A 5 7.23 10.11 -10.88
N ALA A 6 7.87 9.29 -11.72
CA ALA A 6 8.38 7.98 -11.32
C ALA A 6 9.48 8.07 -10.25
N LEU A 7 10.46 8.97 -10.44
CA LEU A 7 11.51 9.23 -9.45
C LEU A 7 10.92 9.76 -8.13
N PHE A 8 9.99 10.70 -8.23
CA PHE A 8 9.32 11.26 -7.06
C PHE A 8 8.51 10.20 -6.30
N SER A 9 7.75 9.36 -7.02
CA SER A 9 7.02 8.23 -6.44
C SER A 9 7.97 7.22 -5.78
N SER A 10 9.08 6.87 -6.42
CA SER A 10 10.09 5.97 -5.85
C SER A 10 10.68 6.53 -4.55
N LEU A 11 10.92 7.85 -4.49
CA LEU A 11 11.48 8.52 -3.32
C LEU A 11 10.49 8.55 -2.16
N LEU A 12 9.22 8.87 -2.44
CA LEU A 12 8.15 8.85 -1.45
C LEU A 12 7.94 7.43 -0.90
N TRP A 13 7.83 6.44 -1.79
CA TRP A 13 7.51 5.07 -1.40
C TRP A 13 8.65 4.44 -0.60
N GLY A 14 9.90 4.58 -1.07
CA GLY A 14 11.08 4.07 -0.35
C GLY A 14 11.28 4.74 1.01
N SER A 15 11.05 6.06 1.12
CA SER A 15 11.13 6.76 2.40
C SER A 15 10.04 6.30 3.37
N SER A 16 8.83 6.05 2.88
CA SER A 16 7.72 5.56 3.69
C SER A 16 7.96 4.14 4.22
N ASP A 17 8.49 3.23 3.40
CA ASP A 17 8.78 1.85 3.80
C ASP A 17 9.91 1.79 4.82
N TYR A 18 10.93 2.65 4.68
CA TYR A 18 12.00 2.76 5.66
C TYR A 18 11.48 3.26 7.02
N ALA A 19 10.70 4.36 7.02
CA ALA A 19 10.12 4.92 8.23
C ALA A 19 9.13 3.94 8.91
N GLY A 20 8.25 3.34 8.12
CA GLY A 20 7.30 2.31 8.56
C GLY A 20 8.02 1.10 9.16
N GLY A 21 9.02 0.56 8.46
CA GLY A 21 9.82 -0.56 8.93
C GLY A 21 10.58 -0.25 10.23
N GLN A 22 11.06 0.99 10.41
CA GLN A 22 11.75 1.39 11.65
C GLN A 22 10.76 1.50 12.82
N LEU A 23 9.54 1.97 12.57
CA LEU A 23 8.47 2.02 13.55
C LEU A 23 7.97 0.63 13.94
N THR A 24 7.89 -0.32 12.99
CA THR A 24 7.46 -1.70 13.27
C THR A 24 8.49 -2.53 14.04
N LYS A 25 9.73 -2.05 14.19
CA LYS A 25 10.68 -2.60 15.16
C LYS A 25 10.36 -2.23 16.61
N ARG A 26 9.63 -1.13 16.82
CA ARG A 26 9.26 -0.61 18.17
C ARG A 26 7.82 -0.95 18.54
N TYR A 27 6.94 -1.01 17.55
CA TYR A 27 5.50 -1.25 17.72
C TYR A 27 5.05 -2.42 16.85
N SER A 28 3.93 -3.06 17.21
CA SER A 28 3.39 -4.16 16.41
C SER A 28 3.16 -3.75 14.94
N PRO A 29 3.60 -4.55 13.95
CA PRO A 29 3.39 -4.25 12.54
C PRO A 29 1.93 -3.99 12.17
N ILE A 30 0.99 -4.69 12.82
CA ILE A 30 -0.46 -4.53 12.60
C ILE A 30 -0.93 -3.15 13.09
N ALA A 31 -0.38 -2.64 14.19
CA ALA A 31 -0.76 -1.34 14.74
C ALA A 31 -0.30 -0.19 13.85
N VAL A 32 0.95 -0.27 13.35
CA VAL A 32 1.49 0.75 12.43
C VAL A 32 0.74 0.75 11.10
N THR A 33 0.52 -0.43 10.51
CA THR A 33 -0.19 -0.56 9.23
C THR A 33 -1.65 -0.14 9.33
N SER A 34 -2.37 -0.52 10.39
CA SER A 34 -3.77 -0.14 10.56
C SER A 34 -3.93 1.38 10.74
N ALA A 35 -3.04 2.04 11.47
CA ALA A 35 -3.02 3.49 11.59
C ALA A 35 -2.81 4.18 10.22
N THR A 36 -1.81 3.73 9.45
CA THR A 36 -1.56 4.28 8.11
C THR A 36 -2.72 3.99 7.15
N GLN A 37 -3.33 2.80 7.23
CA GLN A 37 -4.46 2.43 6.38
C GLN A 37 -5.71 3.29 6.70
N ALA A 38 -5.94 3.62 7.97
CA ALA A 38 -7.03 4.50 8.37
C ALA A 38 -6.84 5.92 7.80
N ILE A 39 -5.63 6.47 7.88
CA ILE A 39 -5.30 7.77 7.28
C ILE A 39 -5.49 7.72 5.77
N SER A 40 -5.03 6.64 5.13
CA SER A 40 -5.17 6.44 3.68
C SER A 40 -6.63 6.35 3.24
N LEU A 41 -7.49 5.69 4.03
CA LEU A 41 -8.92 5.59 3.77
C LEU A 41 -9.63 6.94 3.90
N ILE A 42 -9.31 7.73 4.92
CA ILE A 42 -9.85 9.10 5.08
C ILE A 42 -9.44 9.96 3.89
N PHE A 43 -8.15 9.93 3.52
CA PHE A 43 -7.64 10.71 2.40
C PHE A 43 -8.26 10.28 1.06
N GLY A 44 -8.39 8.97 0.83
CA GLY A 44 -9.04 8.42 -0.35
C GLY A 44 -10.52 8.83 -0.44
N LEU A 45 -11.24 8.84 0.69
CA LEU A 45 -12.62 9.30 0.75
C LEU A 45 -12.73 10.80 0.45
N LEU A 46 -11.83 11.63 0.98
CA LEU A 46 -11.78 13.06 0.67
C LEU A 46 -11.54 13.30 -0.82
N ILE A 47 -10.59 12.60 -1.44
CA ILE A 47 -10.37 12.68 -2.89
C ILE A 47 -11.62 12.28 -3.66
N ALA A 48 -12.27 11.17 -3.27
CA ALA A 48 -13.49 10.72 -3.91
C ALA A 48 -14.62 11.76 -3.82
N LEU A 49 -14.74 12.46 -2.69
CA LEU A 49 -15.78 13.48 -2.47
C LEU A 49 -15.52 14.79 -3.23
N PHE A 50 -14.27 15.25 -3.30
CA PHE A 50 -13.94 16.58 -3.82
C PHE A 50 -13.46 16.59 -5.27
N ILE A 51 -12.91 15.48 -5.77
CA ILE A 51 -12.22 15.43 -7.07
C ILE A 51 -12.92 14.47 -8.04
N SER A 52 -13.57 13.41 -7.55
CA SER A 52 -14.15 12.40 -8.44
C SER A 52 -15.44 12.89 -9.09
N PRO A 53 -15.62 12.73 -10.42
CA PRO A 53 -16.94 12.79 -11.00
C PRO A 53 -17.80 11.66 -10.40
N PHE A 54 -18.98 11.98 -9.86
CA PHE A 54 -19.91 11.04 -9.22
C PHE A 54 -20.55 10.01 -10.19
N HIS A 55 -19.91 9.71 -11.32
CA HIS A 55 -20.42 8.85 -12.38
C HIS A 55 -20.09 7.35 -12.17
N GLY A 56 -19.46 6.98 -11.05
CA GLY A 56 -19.13 5.58 -10.74
C GLY A 56 -20.26 4.88 -9.98
N GLU A 57 -20.72 3.74 -10.51
CA GLU A 57 -21.63 2.85 -9.77
C GLU A 57 -20.87 2.11 -8.65
N ALA A 58 -20.87 2.67 -7.44
CA ALA A 58 -20.27 2.02 -6.28
C ALA A 58 -21.06 0.76 -5.86
N PHE A 59 -22.38 0.83 -5.89
CA PHE A 59 -23.28 -0.22 -5.41
C PHE A 59 -24.01 -0.88 -6.58
N GLY A 60 -24.06 -2.21 -6.60
CA GLY A 60 -24.72 -3.00 -7.65
C GLY A 60 -23.96 -4.29 -7.98
N LEU A 61 -24.56 -5.17 -8.80
CA LEU A 61 -23.92 -6.42 -9.26
C LEU A 61 -22.65 -6.17 -10.09
N ASN A 62 -22.56 -5.04 -10.77
CA ASN A 62 -21.38 -4.57 -11.50
C ASN A 62 -20.58 -3.50 -10.73
N GLY A 63 -20.93 -3.25 -9.46
CA GLY A 63 -20.32 -2.22 -8.65
C GLY A 63 -18.88 -2.56 -8.27
N TYR A 64 -18.01 -1.56 -8.24
CA TYR A 64 -16.59 -1.76 -7.92
C TYR A 64 -16.32 -1.94 -6.42
N LEU A 65 -17.32 -1.80 -5.55
CA LEU A 65 -17.11 -1.79 -4.10
C LEU A 65 -16.73 -3.17 -3.54
N PHE A 66 -17.31 -4.26 -4.05
CA PHE A 66 -16.94 -5.62 -3.63
C PHE A 66 -15.51 -5.99 -4.10
N ASN A 67 -15.22 -5.76 -5.38
CA ASN A 67 -13.88 -6.00 -5.94
C ASN A 67 -12.82 -5.10 -5.26
N GLY A 68 -13.16 -3.84 -5.01
CA GLY A 68 -12.31 -2.89 -4.30
C GLY A 68 -12.06 -3.29 -2.84
N ALA A 69 -13.07 -3.81 -2.15
CA ALA A 69 -12.91 -4.33 -0.79
C ALA A 69 -11.97 -5.54 -0.76
N ILE A 70 -12.12 -6.50 -1.68
CA ILE A 70 -11.23 -7.65 -1.80
C ILE A 70 -9.80 -7.20 -2.12
N ALA A 71 -9.62 -6.29 -3.08
CA ALA A 71 -8.32 -5.75 -3.44
C ALA A 71 -7.66 -5.02 -2.25
N GLY A 72 -8.44 -4.25 -1.48
CA GLY A 72 -7.98 -3.56 -0.28
C GLY A 72 -7.54 -4.52 0.82
N ILE A 73 -8.31 -5.59 1.08
CA ILE A 73 -7.96 -6.62 2.07
C ILE A 73 -6.69 -7.36 1.64
N ALA A 74 -6.61 -7.78 0.38
CA ALA A 74 -5.43 -8.45 -0.17
C ALA A 74 -4.18 -7.56 -0.07
N GLY A 75 -4.31 -6.27 -0.42
CA GLY A 75 -3.24 -5.28 -0.27
C GLY A 75 -2.82 -5.07 1.18
N TYR A 76 -3.77 -4.97 2.12
CA TYR A 76 -3.49 -4.83 3.54
C TYR A 76 -2.70 -6.01 4.09
N ILE A 77 -3.10 -7.25 3.76
CA ILE A 77 -2.38 -8.46 4.15
C ILE A 77 -0.94 -8.43 3.59
N GLY A 78 -0.78 -8.03 2.32
CA GLY A 78 0.53 -7.90 1.69
C GLY A 78 1.46 -6.93 2.42
N ILE A 79 0.95 -5.74 2.79
CA ILE A 79 1.73 -4.73 3.52
C ILE A 79 2.06 -5.18 4.95
N VAL A 80 1.13 -5.87 5.64
CA VAL A 80 1.40 -6.47 6.96
C VAL A 80 2.53 -7.51 6.86
N CYS A 81 2.50 -8.38 5.84
CA CYS A 81 3.57 -9.34 5.58
C CYS A 81 4.91 -8.62 5.31
N LEU A 82 4.93 -7.59 4.46
CA LEU A 82 6.13 -6.80 4.17
C LEU A 82 6.75 -6.21 5.45
N TYR A 83 5.95 -5.49 6.24
CA TYR A 83 6.45 -4.86 7.46
C TYR A 83 6.81 -5.86 8.56
N SER A 84 6.15 -7.02 8.62
CA SER A 84 6.53 -8.10 9.52
C SER A 84 7.92 -8.65 9.17
N GLY A 85 8.23 -8.82 7.88
CA GLY A 85 9.56 -9.21 7.42
C GLY A 85 10.61 -8.14 7.72
N LEU A 86 10.28 -6.85 7.49
CA LEU A 86 11.20 -5.73 7.79
C LEU A 86 11.50 -5.60 9.29
N ALA A 87 10.56 -6.00 10.15
CA ALA A 87 10.73 -5.99 11.59
C ALA A 87 11.62 -7.14 12.11
N THR A 88 11.53 -8.33 11.51
CA THR A 88 12.30 -9.52 11.97
C THR A 88 13.68 -9.62 11.34
N GLY A 89 13.88 -9.13 10.11
CA GLY A 89 15.12 -9.28 9.34
C GLY A 89 15.98 -8.02 9.26
N ARG A 90 17.15 -8.15 8.62
CA ARG A 90 17.93 -7.00 8.15
C ARG A 90 17.16 -6.35 7.00
N MET A 91 16.70 -5.11 7.19
CA MET A 91 15.92 -4.36 6.19
C MET A 91 16.52 -4.38 4.79
N GLY A 92 17.86 -4.26 4.69
CA GLY A 92 18.57 -4.27 3.41
C GLY A 92 18.51 -5.60 2.65
N VAL A 93 18.05 -6.70 3.26
CA VAL A 93 17.86 -8.00 2.61
C VAL A 93 16.39 -8.24 2.31
N VAL A 94 15.51 -7.90 3.25
CA VAL A 94 14.07 -8.14 3.11
C VAL A 94 13.43 -7.25 2.05
N SER A 95 13.88 -6.00 1.93
CA SER A 95 13.38 -5.06 0.92
C SER A 95 13.67 -5.54 -0.52
N PRO A 96 14.91 -5.93 -0.90
CA PRO A 96 15.18 -6.50 -2.22
C PRO A 96 14.39 -7.79 -2.51
N ILE A 97 14.27 -8.69 -1.54
CA ILE A 97 13.49 -9.93 -1.71
C ILE A 97 12.02 -9.61 -1.99
N SER A 98 11.45 -8.64 -1.27
CA SER A 98 10.06 -8.23 -1.48
C SER A 98 9.86 -7.55 -2.83
N ALA A 99 10.87 -6.79 -3.31
CA ALA A 99 10.84 -6.17 -4.64
C ALA A 99 10.79 -7.19 -5.79
N LEU A 100 11.31 -8.41 -5.59
CA LEU A 100 11.20 -9.49 -6.58
C LEU A 100 9.74 -9.91 -6.83
N GLY A 101 8.80 -9.61 -5.93
CA GLY A 101 7.37 -9.88 -6.15
C GLY A 101 6.83 -9.23 -7.43
N ALA A 102 7.42 -8.10 -7.86
CA ALA A 102 7.07 -7.44 -9.12
C ALA A 102 7.38 -8.28 -10.38
N THR A 103 8.15 -9.36 -10.25
CA THR A 103 8.42 -10.29 -11.36
C THR A 103 7.25 -11.24 -11.64
N LEU A 104 6.40 -11.52 -10.64
CA LEU A 104 5.28 -12.47 -10.78
C LEU A 104 4.29 -12.09 -11.88
N PRO A 105 3.82 -10.84 -12.01
CA PRO A 105 2.88 -10.44 -13.07
C PRO A 105 3.53 -10.34 -14.45
N VAL A 106 4.85 -10.35 -14.54
CA VAL A 106 5.59 -10.30 -15.81
C VAL A 106 5.89 -11.71 -16.33
N ALA A 107 6.04 -12.67 -15.40
CA ALA A 107 6.32 -14.06 -15.72
C ALA A 107 5.07 -14.89 -16.06
N VAL A 108 3.87 -14.42 -15.67
CA VAL A 108 2.56 -15.05 -15.92
C VAL A 108 1.80 -14.21 -16.94
#